data_AF-A0A389MNS6-F1
#
_entry.id   AF-A0A389MNS6-F1
#
_cell.length_a   1.000
_cell.length_b   1.000
_cell.length_c   1.000
_cell.angle_alpha   90.00
_cell.angle_beta   90.00
_cell.angle_gamma   90.00
#
_symmetry.space_group_name_H-M   'P 1'
#
loop_
_entity.id
_entity.type
_entity.pdbx_description
1 polymer ?
#
loop_
_entity_poly.entity_id
_entity_poly.type
_entity_poly.pdbx_seq_one_letter_code
_entity_poly.pdbx_strand_id
1 'polypeptide(L)'
;MPHPRRLAFAALALPFALLLAFSARAQVSPEIVKDSLGEWLIATDDGAPGCRVTLLPEKVGALYAARPAADCAARDKRLGQVSAWSPEDGIRLLDAKKRVVLAFREDETTLMKTLPDEGPTSMLVRAKPGVDRAPHAPALFGTWVLRRPDGPPLCEVTLLDKPPPGGEESFALTVGTCDASVKRLRLASWRVEGFELMLSGTGDGSLALVPTAQGFEKAEREGGKPLVMVRKT
;
A
#
# COMPACT_ATOMS: atom_id res chain seq x y z
N MET A 1 40.24 52.34 -65.40
CA MET A 1 39.56 52.19 -64.09
C MET A 1 39.14 50.72 -63.96
N PRO A 2 39.81 49.91 -63.14
CA PRO A 2 39.59 48.46 -63.08
C PRO A 2 38.56 48.06 -62.00
N HIS A 3 37.70 47.11 -62.36
CA HIS A 3 37.01 46.16 -61.46
C HIS A 3 37.77 44.81 -61.51
N PRO A 4 37.45 43.80 -60.70
CA PRO A 4 37.38 43.72 -59.24
C PRO A 4 38.23 42.51 -58.74
N ARG A 5 38.41 42.31 -57.43
CA ARG A 5 38.83 40.99 -56.90
C ARG A 5 38.00 40.62 -55.68
N ARG A 6 37.14 39.62 -55.91
CA ARG A 6 36.26 38.96 -54.95
C ARG A 6 37.09 38.17 -53.95
N LEU A 7 36.80 38.29 -52.66
CA LEU A 7 37.16 37.30 -51.66
C LEU A 7 35.86 36.76 -51.06
N ALA A 8 35.59 35.51 -51.37
CA ALA A 8 34.48 34.72 -50.88
C ALA A 8 34.78 34.26 -49.45
N PHE A 9 33.90 34.57 -48.51
CA PHE A 9 33.83 33.86 -47.23
C PHE A 9 32.66 32.89 -47.31
N ALA A 10 32.98 31.59 -47.34
CA ALA A 10 32.02 30.51 -47.28
C ALA A 10 31.35 30.48 -45.90
N ALA A 11 30.05 30.75 -45.85
CA ALA A 11 29.25 30.53 -44.67
C ALA A 11 29.01 29.02 -44.51
N LEU A 12 29.63 28.41 -43.49
CA LEU A 12 29.31 27.06 -43.04
C LEU A 12 27.94 27.08 -42.35
N ALA A 13 26.91 26.59 -43.05
CA ALA A 13 25.63 26.27 -42.45
C ALA A 13 25.71 24.90 -41.75
N LEU A 14 25.75 24.90 -40.41
CA LEU A 14 25.53 23.68 -39.63
C LEU A 14 24.02 23.36 -39.62
N PRO A 15 23.59 22.16 -40.06
CA PRO A 15 22.20 21.74 -39.87
C PRO A 15 21.96 21.41 -38.40
N PHE A 16 21.13 22.23 -37.75
CA PHE A 16 20.60 21.98 -36.41
C PHE A 16 19.63 20.80 -36.51
N ALA A 17 20.09 19.59 -36.18
CA ALA A 17 19.25 18.41 -36.10
C ALA A 17 18.27 18.60 -34.93
N LEU A 18 17.00 18.91 -35.24
CA LEU A 18 15.90 18.83 -34.28
C LEU A 18 15.78 17.36 -33.82
N LEU A 19 16.39 17.05 -32.68
CA LEU A 19 16.01 15.89 -31.89
C LEU A 19 14.61 16.14 -31.36
N LEU A 20 13.60 15.65 -32.09
CA LEU A 20 12.26 15.46 -31.55
C LEU A 20 12.39 14.50 -30.37
N ALA A 21 12.42 15.05 -29.16
CA ALA A 21 12.24 14.29 -27.94
C ALA A 21 10.82 13.69 -27.97
N PHE A 22 10.70 12.50 -28.55
CA PHE A 22 9.55 11.65 -28.32
C PHE A 22 9.53 11.37 -26.82
N SER A 23 8.66 12.08 -26.11
CA SER A 23 8.26 11.67 -24.77
C SER A 23 7.62 10.30 -24.94
N ALA A 24 8.39 9.25 -24.67
CA ALA A 24 7.87 7.89 -24.59
C ALA A 24 6.89 7.89 -23.41
N ARG A 25 5.60 8.11 -23.70
CA ARG A 25 4.54 7.75 -22.76
C ARG A 25 4.68 6.25 -22.57
N ALA A 26 5.09 5.82 -21.39
CA ALA A 26 5.12 4.40 -21.04
C ALA A 26 3.76 3.81 -21.41
N GLN A 27 3.74 2.88 -22.36
CA GLN A 27 2.51 2.20 -22.73
C GLN A 27 2.10 1.35 -21.53
N VAL A 28 0.93 1.64 -20.96
CA VAL A 28 0.32 0.79 -19.95
C VAL A 28 0.18 -0.60 -20.55
N SER A 29 0.84 -1.59 -19.95
CA SER A 29 0.76 -2.95 -20.44
C SER A 29 -0.61 -3.56 -20.09
N PRO A 30 -1.19 -4.40 -20.97
CA PRO A 30 -2.42 -5.14 -20.67
C PRO A 30 -2.32 -5.97 -19.37
N GLU A 31 -1.12 -6.40 -19.01
CA GLU A 31 -0.83 -7.15 -17.78
C GLU A 31 -1.09 -6.32 -16.54
N ILE A 32 -0.64 -5.05 -16.48
CA ILE A 32 -0.91 -4.15 -15.36
C ILE A 32 -2.42 -4.00 -15.14
N VAL A 33 -3.18 -3.87 -16.23
CA VAL A 33 -4.64 -3.76 -16.16
C VAL A 33 -5.24 -5.02 -15.57
N LYS A 34 -4.88 -6.18 -16.13
CA LYS A 34 -5.37 -7.49 -15.71
C LYS A 34 -5.06 -7.75 -14.24
N ASP A 35 -3.83 -7.47 -13.81
CA ASP A 35 -3.40 -7.67 -12.44
C ASP A 35 -4.18 -6.73 -11.51
N SER A 36 -4.47 -5.49 -11.94
CA SER A 36 -5.19 -4.51 -11.11
C SER A 36 -6.69 -4.82 -10.88
N LEU A 37 -7.30 -5.71 -11.66
CA LEU A 37 -8.73 -6.00 -11.55
C LEU A 37 -9.13 -6.59 -10.20
N GLY A 38 -10.42 -6.44 -9.84
CA GLY A 38 -11.01 -7.05 -8.65
C GLY A 38 -11.34 -6.03 -7.56
N GLU A 39 -11.61 -6.54 -6.36
CA GLU A 39 -12.01 -5.70 -5.23
C GLU A 39 -10.80 -5.22 -4.41
N TRP A 40 -10.81 -3.93 -4.12
CA TRP A 40 -9.81 -3.25 -3.31
C TRP A 40 -10.46 -2.57 -2.12
N LEU A 41 -9.71 -2.46 -1.02
CA LEU A 41 -10.06 -1.69 0.16
C LEU A 41 -9.21 -0.42 0.18
N ILE A 42 -9.89 0.72 0.29
CA ILE A 42 -9.31 2.03 0.56
C ILE A 42 -9.44 2.28 2.06
N ALA A 43 -8.32 2.38 2.77
CA ALA A 43 -8.32 2.54 4.22
C ALA A 43 -7.39 3.67 4.67
N THR A 44 -7.76 4.34 5.75
CA THR A 44 -6.95 5.33 6.47
C THR A 44 -6.21 4.65 7.64
N ASP A 45 -5.15 5.29 8.14
CA ASP A 45 -4.31 4.81 9.23
C ASP A 45 -4.90 5.02 10.65
N ASP A 46 -6.02 5.75 10.73
CA ASP A 46 -6.80 5.99 11.95
C ASP A 46 -7.66 4.80 12.40
N GLY A 47 -7.69 3.71 11.63
CA GLY A 47 -8.48 2.51 11.94
C GLY A 47 -9.98 2.67 11.70
N ALA A 48 -10.41 3.74 11.04
CA ALA A 48 -11.80 3.88 10.62
C ALA A 48 -12.17 2.81 9.56
N PRO A 49 -13.44 2.40 9.48
CA PRO A 49 -13.90 1.54 8.40
C PRO A 49 -13.63 2.18 7.01
N GLY A 50 -12.95 1.47 6.12
CA GLY A 50 -12.54 1.91 4.78
C GLY A 50 -13.49 1.56 3.63
N CYS A 51 -13.38 2.18 2.47
CA CYS A 51 -14.31 1.97 1.35
C CYS A 51 -13.84 0.83 0.43
N ARG A 52 -14.75 -0.06 0.02
CA ARG A 52 -14.47 -1.07 -1.02
C ARG A 52 -14.77 -0.53 -2.41
N VAL A 53 -13.85 -0.74 -3.35
CA VAL A 53 -14.03 -0.38 -4.77
C VAL A 53 -13.66 -1.58 -5.63
N THR A 54 -14.55 -1.93 -6.57
CA THR A 54 -14.23 -2.93 -7.61
C THR A 54 -13.64 -2.24 -8.83
N LEU A 55 -12.43 -2.61 -9.22
CA LEU A 55 -11.81 -2.23 -10.49
C LEU A 55 -12.18 -3.24 -11.56
N LEU A 56 -12.84 -2.78 -12.62
CA LEU A 56 -13.44 -3.64 -13.63
C LEU A 56 -12.74 -3.47 -14.99
N PRO A 57 -12.80 -4.47 -15.90
CA PRO A 57 -12.11 -4.40 -17.19
C PRO A 57 -12.86 -3.59 -18.26
N GLU A 58 -14.13 -3.22 -18.05
CA GLU A 58 -14.92 -2.54 -19.07
C GLU A 58 -14.37 -1.13 -19.34
N LYS A 59 -14.23 -0.80 -20.62
CA LYS A 59 -13.73 0.50 -21.05
C LYS A 59 -14.79 1.60 -20.93
N VAL A 60 -14.37 2.76 -20.42
CA VAL A 60 -15.14 4.01 -20.42
C VAL A 60 -14.29 5.08 -21.13
N GLY A 61 -14.33 5.07 -22.46
CA GLY A 61 -13.40 5.83 -23.29
C GLY A 61 -11.96 5.31 -23.14
N ALA A 62 -11.04 6.18 -22.74
CA ALA A 62 -9.64 5.80 -22.47
C ALA A 62 -9.43 5.15 -21.08
N LEU A 63 -10.42 5.24 -20.19
CA LEU A 63 -10.39 4.73 -18.82
C LEU A 63 -11.06 3.36 -18.72
N TYR A 64 -11.06 2.80 -17.52
CA TYR A 64 -11.79 1.57 -17.17
C TYR A 64 -12.87 1.87 -16.13
N ALA A 65 -13.92 1.06 -16.05
CA ALA A 65 -15.01 1.23 -15.09
C ALA A 65 -14.58 0.86 -13.66
N ALA A 66 -14.99 1.66 -12.69
CA ALA A 66 -14.81 1.37 -11.26
C ALA A 66 -16.16 1.46 -10.55
N ARG A 67 -16.38 0.59 -9.56
CA ARG A 67 -17.64 0.55 -8.80
C ARG A 67 -17.37 0.62 -7.29
N PRO A 68 -17.65 1.75 -6.63
CA PRO A 68 -17.60 1.82 -5.17
C PRO A 68 -18.75 1.01 -4.56
N ALA A 69 -18.52 0.47 -3.37
CA ALA A 69 -19.57 -0.12 -2.55
C ALA A 69 -20.57 0.96 -2.08
N ALA A 70 -21.81 0.55 -1.78
CA ALA A 70 -22.90 1.47 -1.49
C ALA A 70 -22.66 2.37 -0.27
N ASP A 71 -21.86 1.90 0.68
CA ASP A 71 -21.53 2.60 1.93
C ASP A 71 -20.35 3.59 1.77
N CYS A 72 -19.64 3.56 0.64
CA CYS A 72 -18.49 4.44 0.41
C CYS A 72 -18.86 5.92 0.52
N ALA A 73 -20.04 6.33 0.02
CA ALA A 73 -20.50 7.71 0.10
C ALA A 73 -20.74 8.19 1.54
N ALA A 74 -21.06 7.26 2.45
CA ALA A 74 -21.23 7.54 3.87
C ALA A 74 -19.87 7.67 4.59
N ARG A 75 -18.84 6.95 4.12
CA ARG A 75 -17.46 7.01 4.63
C ARG A 75 -16.71 8.25 4.12
N ASP A 76 -16.71 8.46 2.81
CA ASP A 76 -16.22 9.67 2.13
C ASP A 76 -17.08 9.96 0.90
N LYS A 77 -17.74 11.12 0.90
CA LYS A 77 -18.63 11.56 -0.20
C LYS A 77 -17.95 11.54 -1.57
N ARG A 78 -16.63 11.79 -1.64
CA ARG A 78 -15.85 11.76 -2.89
C ARG A 78 -15.73 10.34 -3.42
N LEU A 79 -15.53 9.36 -2.53
CA LEU A 79 -15.44 7.94 -2.90
C LEU A 79 -16.75 7.40 -3.46
N GLY A 80 -17.89 7.92 -2.98
CA GLY A 80 -19.21 7.62 -3.56
C GLY A 80 -19.39 8.09 -5.00
N GLN A 81 -18.53 8.98 -5.52
CA GLN A 81 -18.59 9.50 -6.89
C GLN A 81 -17.66 8.78 -7.86
N VAL A 82 -16.85 7.83 -7.37
CA VAL A 82 -15.95 7.04 -8.21
C VAL A 82 -16.76 6.25 -9.23
N SER A 83 -16.35 6.32 -10.48
CA SER A 83 -17.01 5.60 -11.60
C SER A 83 -16.01 5.04 -12.61
N ALA A 84 -14.76 5.51 -12.58
CA ALA A 84 -13.72 5.05 -13.48
C ALA A 84 -12.37 4.92 -12.76
N TRP A 85 -11.45 4.18 -13.35
CA TRP A 85 -10.06 4.07 -12.92
C TRP A 85 -9.07 4.07 -14.09
N SER A 86 -7.81 4.35 -13.78
CA SER A 86 -6.68 4.29 -14.69
C SER A 86 -5.45 3.70 -13.99
N PRO A 87 -4.67 2.84 -14.66
CA PRO A 87 -3.38 2.33 -14.18
C PRO A 87 -2.20 3.30 -14.47
N GLU A 88 -2.48 4.58 -14.70
CA GLU A 88 -1.45 5.57 -15.02
C GLU A 88 -0.74 6.01 -13.74
N ASP A 89 0.55 5.66 -13.63
CA ASP A 89 1.42 6.00 -12.50
C ASP A 89 0.88 5.48 -11.15
N GLY A 90 0.51 4.20 -11.13
CA GLY A 90 -0.20 3.54 -10.03
C GLY A 90 -1.68 3.37 -10.34
N ILE A 91 -2.57 3.54 -9.35
CA ILE A 91 -4.03 3.46 -9.53
C ILE A 91 -4.65 4.84 -9.29
N ARG A 92 -5.32 5.39 -10.30
CA ARG A 92 -6.11 6.61 -10.18
C ARG A 92 -7.59 6.29 -10.21
N LEU A 93 -8.34 6.77 -9.24
CA LEU A 93 -9.81 6.70 -9.21
C LEU A 93 -10.38 8.03 -9.69
N LEU A 94 -11.38 7.98 -10.55
CA LEU A 94 -11.96 9.15 -11.19
C LEU A 94 -13.48 9.17 -11.08
N ASP A 95 -14.03 10.38 -11.03
CA ASP A 95 -15.47 10.61 -11.11
C ASP A 95 -15.99 10.56 -12.56
N ALA A 96 -17.31 10.67 -12.73
CA ALA A 96 -17.95 10.65 -14.05
C ALA A 96 -17.53 11.82 -14.96
N LYS A 97 -16.95 12.89 -14.39
CA LYS A 97 -16.41 14.04 -15.12
C LYS A 97 -14.91 13.86 -15.42
N LYS A 98 -14.34 12.67 -15.17
CA LYS A 98 -12.92 12.33 -15.35
C LYS A 98 -11.98 13.16 -14.46
N ARG A 99 -12.49 13.68 -13.34
CA ARG A 99 -11.67 14.33 -12.32
C ARG A 99 -11.11 13.27 -11.38
N VAL A 100 -9.85 13.40 -11.00
CA VAL A 100 -9.23 12.50 -10.02
C VAL A 100 -9.91 12.69 -8.67
N VAL A 101 -10.38 11.57 -8.12
CA VAL A 101 -10.90 11.46 -6.75
C VAL A 101 -9.77 11.14 -5.79
N LEU A 102 -8.98 10.11 -6.11
CA LEU A 102 -7.75 9.72 -5.41
C LEU A 102 -6.74 9.18 -6.42
N ALA A 103 -5.45 9.39 -6.16
CA ALA A 103 -4.36 8.74 -6.88
C ALA A 103 -3.50 7.97 -5.87
N PHE A 104 -3.24 6.71 -6.16
CA PHE A 104 -2.39 5.85 -5.34
C PHE A 104 -1.15 5.50 -6.13
N ARG A 105 0.02 5.71 -5.52
CA ARG A 105 1.32 5.39 -6.09
C ARG A 105 2.03 4.42 -5.16
N GLU A 106 2.86 3.55 -5.73
CA GLU A 106 3.75 2.73 -4.92
C GLU A 106 4.86 3.62 -4.35
N ASP A 107 5.14 3.46 -3.06
CA ASP A 107 6.37 3.92 -2.44
C ASP A 107 7.36 2.75 -2.31
N GLU A 108 8.50 2.96 -1.66
CA GLU A 108 9.52 1.93 -1.42
C GLU A 108 9.00 0.69 -0.66
N THR A 109 7.81 0.77 -0.03
CA THR A 109 7.18 -0.31 0.73
C THR A 109 6.25 -1.20 -0.09
N THR A 110 6.14 -0.99 -1.42
CA THR A 110 5.21 -1.67 -2.35
C THR A 110 3.73 -1.49 -2.04
N LEU A 111 3.39 -0.77 -0.96
CA LEU A 111 2.02 -0.44 -0.59
C LEU A 111 1.60 0.81 -1.35
N MET A 112 0.53 0.70 -2.13
CA MET A 112 -0.07 1.83 -2.81
C MET A 112 -0.70 2.81 -1.82
N LYS A 113 -0.26 4.07 -1.85
CA LYS A 113 -0.74 5.15 -0.97
C LYS A 113 -0.97 6.44 -1.74
N THR A 114 -1.84 7.30 -1.22
CA THR A 114 -1.90 8.70 -1.64
C THR A 114 -0.66 9.44 -1.15
N LEU A 115 -0.22 10.46 -1.89
CA LEU A 115 0.89 11.28 -1.43
C LEU A 115 0.48 12.18 -0.25
N PRO A 116 1.39 12.48 0.69
CA PRO A 116 1.08 13.33 1.86
C PRO A 116 0.61 14.75 1.51
N ASP A 117 1.02 15.30 0.36
CA ASP A 117 0.64 16.63 -0.12
C ASP A 117 -0.73 16.65 -0.84
N GLU A 118 -1.30 15.48 -1.15
CA GLU A 118 -2.62 15.32 -1.79
C GLU A 118 -3.77 15.19 -0.76
N GLY A 119 -3.46 15.22 0.54
CA GLY A 119 -4.43 15.17 1.65
C GLY A 119 -4.13 14.05 2.66
N PRO A 120 -5.13 13.60 3.44
CA PRO A 120 -4.95 12.49 4.37
C PRO A 120 -4.48 11.22 3.67
N THR A 121 -3.49 10.56 4.24
CA THR A 121 -2.93 9.31 3.69
C THR A 121 -4.01 8.23 3.64
N SER A 122 -4.29 7.75 2.42
CA SER A 122 -5.14 6.60 2.18
C SER A 122 -4.31 5.50 1.53
N MET A 123 -4.48 4.28 2.02
CA MET A 123 -3.85 3.07 1.49
C MET A 123 -4.83 2.34 0.57
N LEU A 124 -4.32 1.72 -0.50
CA LEU A 124 -5.07 0.85 -1.38
C LEU A 124 -4.52 -0.57 -1.28
N VAL A 125 -5.31 -1.49 -0.73
CA VAL A 125 -4.93 -2.91 -0.56
C VAL A 125 -5.95 -3.84 -1.18
N ARG A 126 -5.53 -5.04 -1.59
CA ARG A 126 -6.48 -6.07 -2.03
C ARG A 126 -7.48 -6.34 -0.92
N ALA A 127 -8.76 -6.36 -1.28
CA ALA A 127 -9.80 -6.58 -0.29
C ALA A 127 -9.76 -8.04 0.17
N LYS A 128 -9.60 -8.26 1.48
CA LYS A 128 -9.69 -9.58 2.12
C LYS A 128 -11.07 -9.76 2.77
N PRO A 129 -11.65 -10.99 2.78
CA PRO A 129 -12.88 -11.26 3.50
C PRO A 129 -12.78 -10.89 4.99
N GLY A 130 -13.77 -10.14 5.49
CA GLY A 130 -13.85 -9.73 6.90
C GLY A 130 -12.82 -8.68 7.36
N VAL A 131 -12.00 -8.14 6.47
CA VAL A 131 -11.10 -7.00 6.74
C VAL A 131 -11.72 -5.73 6.18
N ASP A 132 -12.08 -4.77 7.03
CA ASP A 132 -12.76 -3.53 6.63
C ASP A 132 -12.00 -2.25 6.99
N ARG A 133 -10.84 -2.35 7.65
CA ARG A 133 -10.05 -1.22 8.15
C ARG A 133 -8.57 -1.58 8.22
N ALA A 134 -7.70 -0.57 8.27
CA ALA A 134 -6.29 -0.78 8.56
C ALA A 134 -6.07 -1.15 10.04
N PRO A 135 -4.99 -1.88 10.37
CA PRO A 135 -4.56 -2.03 11.75
C PRO A 135 -4.30 -0.65 12.38
N HIS A 136 -4.74 -0.44 13.61
CA HIS A 136 -4.58 0.84 14.31
C HIS A 136 -4.11 0.58 15.74
N ALA A 137 -2.95 1.13 16.11
CA ALA A 137 -2.23 0.74 17.32
C ALA A 137 -3.08 0.75 18.60
N PRO A 138 -3.85 1.81 18.93
CA PRO A 138 -4.76 1.82 20.08
C PRO A 138 -5.73 0.64 20.17
N ALA A 139 -6.19 0.10 19.03
CA ALA A 139 -7.10 -1.05 19.00
C ALA A 139 -6.38 -2.40 19.23
N LEU A 140 -5.05 -2.43 19.10
CA LEU A 140 -4.24 -3.65 19.17
C LEU A 140 -3.69 -3.94 20.57
N PHE A 141 -3.75 -2.98 21.50
CA PHE A 141 -3.28 -3.17 22.86
C PHE A 141 -3.94 -4.35 23.55
N GLY A 142 -3.15 -5.11 24.32
CA GLY A 142 -3.61 -6.27 25.08
C GLY A 142 -2.93 -7.57 24.68
N THR A 143 -3.51 -8.67 25.15
CA THR A 143 -2.90 -9.99 25.02
C THR A 143 -3.40 -10.74 23.79
N TRP A 144 -2.46 -11.39 23.10
CA TRP A 144 -2.68 -12.14 21.87
C TRP A 144 -1.98 -13.49 21.96
N VAL A 145 -2.42 -14.42 21.12
CA VAL A 145 -1.89 -15.77 21.01
C VAL A 145 -1.44 -16.01 19.58
N LEU A 146 -0.14 -16.25 19.42
CA LEU A 146 0.43 -16.83 18.21
C LEU A 146 0.19 -18.34 18.23
N ARG A 147 -0.35 -18.89 17.15
CA ARG A 147 -0.62 -20.32 16.99
C ARG A 147 -0.52 -20.74 15.53
N ARG A 148 -0.40 -22.05 15.29
CA ARG A 148 -0.66 -22.58 13.94
C ARG A 148 -2.16 -22.45 13.62
N PRO A 149 -2.55 -22.30 12.35
CA PRO A 149 -3.96 -22.44 11.96
C PRO A 149 -4.53 -23.72 12.57
N ASP A 150 -5.64 -23.59 13.29
CA ASP A 150 -6.34 -24.68 13.99
C ASP A 150 -5.49 -25.52 14.97
N GLY A 151 -4.33 -24.99 15.38
CA GLY A 151 -3.38 -25.67 16.26
C GLY A 151 -3.36 -25.13 17.69
N PRO A 152 -2.58 -25.78 18.58
CA PRO A 152 -2.41 -25.32 19.95
C PRO A 152 -1.70 -23.95 20.01
N PRO A 153 -1.87 -23.20 21.11
CA PRO A 153 -1.15 -21.95 21.34
C PRO A 153 0.36 -22.20 21.33
N LEU A 154 1.09 -21.38 20.57
CA LEU A 154 2.55 -21.44 20.52
C LEU A 154 3.18 -20.37 21.39
N CYS A 155 2.65 -19.15 21.39
CA CYS A 155 3.27 -18.06 22.12
C CYS A 155 2.24 -17.01 22.53
N GLU A 156 2.22 -16.65 23.80
CA GLU A 156 1.47 -15.49 24.29
C GLU A 156 2.31 -14.22 24.15
N VAL A 157 1.73 -13.19 23.55
CA VAL A 157 2.36 -11.87 23.42
C VAL A 157 1.40 -10.80 23.91
N THR A 158 1.90 -9.84 24.70
CA THR A 158 1.11 -8.68 25.12
C THR A 158 1.65 -7.44 24.44
N LEU A 159 0.81 -6.81 23.62
CA LEU A 159 1.10 -5.55 22.96
C LEU A 159 0.80 -4.41 23.93
N LEU A 160 1.84 -3.68 24.37
CA LEU A 160 1.71 -2.60 25.35
C LEU A 160 1.44 -1.25 24.67
N ASP A 161 0.93 -0.30 25.43
CA ASP A 161 0.62 1.08 25.03
C ASP A 161 1.74 2.08 25.36
N LYS A 162 2.96 1.58 25.55
CA LYS A 162 4.13 2.39 25.90
C LYS A 162 5.32 2.07 25.00
N PRO A 163 6.20 3.04 24.72
CA PRO A 163 7.40 2.79 23.92
C PRO A 163 8.36 1.81 24.62
N PRO A 164 9.19 1.08 23.86
CA PRO A 164 10.33 0.38 24.42
C PRO A 164 11.39 1.39 24.90
N PRO A 165 12.28 0.99 25.83
CA PRO A 165 13.41 1.84 26.23
C PRO A 165 14.23 2.28 25.00
N GLY A 166 14.33 3.60 24.78
CA GLY A 166 15.13 4.19 23.70
C GLY A 166 14.53 4.15 22.29
N GLY A 167 13.23 3.82 22.12
CA GLY A 167 12.56 3.82 20.81
C GLY A 167 11.31 4.70 20.79
N GLU A 168 11.31 5.76 19.98
CA GLU A 168 10.22 6.76 19.94
C GLU A 168 9.07 6.41 18.97
N GLU A 169 9.28 5.46 18.05
CA GLU A 169 8.34 5.14 16.94
C GLU A 169 7.84 3.68 16.97
N SER A 170 7.82 3.06 18.15
CA SER A 170 7.30 1.70 18.35
C SER A 170 6.77 1.53 19.77
N PHE A 171 6.07 0.44 20.00
CA PHE A 171 5.55 0.07 21.31
C PHE A 171 6.27 -1.17 21.84
N ALA A 172 6.43 -1.28 23.14
CA ALA A 172 6.96 -2.47 23.78
C ALA A 172 5.96 -3.63 23.67
N LEU A 173 6.48 -4.86 23.61
CA LEU A 173 5.68 -6.07 23.86
C LEU A 173 6.34 -6.93 24.93
N THR A 174 5.53 -7.74 25.60
CA THR A 174 6.04 -8.82 26.47
C THR A 174 5.70 -10.17 25.87
N VAL A 175 6.56 -11.14 26.12
CA VAL A 175 6.37 -12.53 25.73
C VAL A 175 6.09 -13.36 26.98
N GLY A 176 4.95 -14.05 27.00
CA GLY A 176 4.55 -14.98 28.05
C GLY A 176 5.01 -16.40 27.77
N THR A 177 4.14 -17.38 28.03
CA THR A 177 4.38 -18.79 27.67
C THR A 177 4.64 -18.90 26.18
N CYS A 178 5.77 -19.48 25.78
CA CYS A 178 6.22 -19.47 24.41
C CYS A 178 7.06 -20.70 24.04
N ASP A 179 6.68 -21.36 22.95
CA ASP A 179 7.41 -22.43 22.29
C ASP A 179 8.78 -21.95 21.78
N ALA A 180 9.76 -22.84 21.80
CA ALA A 180 11.13 -22.54 21.41
C ALA A 180 11.25 -21.97 19.99
N SER A 181 10.38 -22.40 19.06
CA SER A 181 10.41 -21.95 17.67
C SER A 181 10.07 -20.46 17.49
N VAL A 182 9.29 -19.90 18.41
CA VAL A 182 8.93 -18.46 18.44
C VAL A 182 9.84 -17.71 19.42
N LYS A 183 10.18 -18.30 20.58
CA LYS A 183 11.05 -17.68 21.58
C LYS A 183 12.41 -17.25 21.02
N ARG A 184 12.96 -18.00 20.06
CA ARG A 184 14.22 -17.65 19.35
C ARG A 184 14.17 -16.32 18.60
N LEU A 185 12.99 -15.80 18.27
CA LEU A 185 12.83 -14.50 17.61
C LEU A 185 13.09 -13.34 18.57
N ARG A 186 13.09 -13.59 19.89
CA ARG A 186 13.40 -12.60 20.93
C ARG A 186 12.54 -11.32 20.81
N LEU A 187 11.26 -11.49 20.45
CA LEU A 187 10.29 -10.40 20.25
C LEU A 187 10.24 -9.47 21.48
N ALA A 188 10.26 -8.16 21.24
CA ALA A 188 10.36 -7.13 22.28
C ALA A 188 9.67 -5.81 21.95
N SER A 189 9.44 -5.50 20.68
CA SER A 189 8.66 -4.33 20.25
C SER A 189 7.70 -4.66 19.12
N TRP A 190 6.75 -3.77 18.89
CA TRP A 190 5.81 -3.85 17.79
C TRP A 190 5.45 -2.46 17.27
N ARG A 191 4.98 -2.41 16.02
CA ARG A 191 4.41 -1.22 15.40
C ARG A 191 3.44 -1.61 14.29
N VAL A 192 2.56 -0.69 13.94
CA VAL A 192 1.84 -0.76 12.66
C VAL A 192 2.70 -0.07 11.61
N GLU A 193 2.92 -0.73 10.49
CA GLU A 193 3.67 -0.20 9.35
C GLU A 193 2.83 -0.36 8.09
N GLY A 194 2.25 0.74 7.61
CA GLY A 194 1.26 0.69 6.54
C GLY A 194 0.06 -0.17 6.93
N PHE A 195 -0.16 -1.27 6.21
CA PHE A 195 -1.26 -2.20 6.44
C PHE A 195 -0.84 -3.47 7.20
N GLU A 196 0.37 -3.50 7.75
CA GLU A 196 0.95 -4.64 8.46
C GLU A 196 1.17 -4.34 9.95
N LEU A 197 1.07 -5.38 10.77
CA LEU A 197 1.56 -5.39 12.14
C LEU A 197 2.95 -6.03 12.15
N MET A 198 3.95 -5.26 12.55
CA MET A 198 5.33 -5.72 12.68
C MET A 198 5.61 -6.04 14.14
N LEU A 199 6.07 -7.27 14.42
CA LEU A 199 6.66 -7.65 15.70
C LEU A 199 8.16 -7.80 15.53
N SER A 200 8.94 -7.07 16.31
CA SER A 200 10.40 -7.02 16.21
C SER A 200 11.05 -7.53 17.48
N GLY A 201 12.14 -8.28 17.33
CA GLY A 201 12.96 -8.75 18.43
C GLY A 201 14.13 -7.83 18.74
N THR A 202 14.84 -8.12 19.83
CA THR A 202 16.08 -7.41 20.22
C THR A 202 17.30 -7.82 19.35
N GLY A 203 17.08 -8.40 18.19
CA GLY A 203 18.07 -8.87 17.23
C GLY A 203 17.40 -8.96 15.86
N ASP A 204 17.86 -9.83 14.96
CA ASP A 204 17.34 -9.87 13.58
C ASP A 204 15.99 -10.61 13.43
N GLY A 205 15.41 -11.07 14.55
CA GLY A 205 14.12 -11.76 14.54
C GLY A 205 12.97 -10.78 14.36
N SER A 206 12.13 -11.00 13.36
CA SER A 206 10.89 -10.24 13.17
C SER A 206 9.75 -11.14 12.68
N LEU A 207 8.52 -10.63 12.75
CA LEU A 207 7.34 -11.17 12.11
C LEU A 207 6.54 -10.03 11.49
N ALA A 208 6.32 -10.12 10.19
CA ALA A 208 5.30 -9.33 9.51
C ALA A 208 3.95 -10.07 9.53
N LEU A 209 2.91 -9.38 9.97
CA LEU A 209 1.57 -9.92 10.09
C LEU A 209 0.57 -9.04 9.33
N VAL A 210 -0.31 -9.64 8.53
CA VAL A 210 -1.37 -8.96 7.78
C VAL A 210 -2.73 -9.22 8.44
N PRO A 211 -3.65 -8.25 8.43
CA PRO A 211 -4.95 -8.40 9.08
C PRO A 211 -5.83 -9.46 8.40
N THR A 212 -6.67 -10.08 9.21
CA THR A 212 -7.71 -11.04 8.84
C THR A 212 -9.01 -10.69 9.59
N ALA A 213 -10.09 -11.39 9.32
CA ALA A 213 -11.36 -11.20 10.03
C ALA A 213 -11.28 -11.44 11.55
N GLN A 214 -10.27 -12.19 12.04
CA GLN A 214 -10.20 -12.68 13.43
C GLN A 214 -8.94 -12.23 14.18
N GLY A 215 -8.11 -11.39 13.54
CA GLY A 215 -6.79 -11.02 14.05
C GLY A 215 -5.82 -10.86 12.89
N PHE A 216 -4.69 -11.54 12.95
CA PHE A 216 -3.66 -11.46 11.92
C PHE A 216 -3.14 -12.83 11.49
N GLU A 217 -2.59 -12.89 10.29
CA GLU A 217 -1.82 -14.03 9.78
C GLU A 217 -0.44 -13.55 9.36
N LYS A 218 0.54 -14.45 9.38
CA LYS A 218 1.89 -14.12 8.92
C LYS A 218 1.89 -13.81 7.43
N ALA A 219 2.53 -12.71 7.06
CA ALA A 219 2.66 -12.29 5.67
C ALA A 219 3.34 -13.38 4.83
N GLU A 220 2.85 -13.62 3.62
CA GLU A 220 3.35 -14.70 2.74
C GLU A 220 4.84 -14.53 2.41
N ARG A 221 5.29 -13.27 2.28
CA ARG A 221 6.68 -12.89 2.00
C ARG A 221 7.69 -13.37 3.07
N GLU A 222 7.23 -13.63 4.28
CA GLU A 222 8.06 -14.15 5.37
C GLU A 222 8.40 -15.64 5.19
N GLY A 223 7.69 -16.35 4.29
CA GLY A 223 7.87 -17.78 4.03
C GLY A 223 7.65 -18.68 5.25
N GLY A 224 8.07 -19.95 5.17
CA GLY A 224 8.00 -20.89 6.30
C GLY A 224 6.59 -21.32 6.73
N LYS A 225 6.47 -21.95 7.91
CA LYS A 225 5.18 -22.51 8.37
C LYS A 225 4.15 -21.41 8.68
N PRO A 226 2.87 -21.58 8.30
CA PRO A 226 1.79 -20.63 8.60
C PRO A 226 1.67 -20.33 10.09
N LEU A 227 1.32 -19.09 10.42
CA LEU A 227 1.13 -18.63 11.79
C LEU A 227 -0.03 -17.63 11.79
N VAL A 228 -0.90 -17.72 12.80
CA VAL A 228 -1.96 -16.75 13.04
C VAL A 228 -1.81 -16.16 14.44
N MET A 229 -2.23 -14.91 14.59
CA MET A 229 -2.27 -14.17 15.83
C MET A 229 -3.71 -13.78 16.11
N VAL A 230 -4.27 -14.31 17.20
CA VAL A 230 -5.65 -14.03 17.60
C VAL A 230 -5.68 -13.40 18.98
N ARG A 231 -6.66 -12.56 19.24
CA ARG A 231 -6.81 -11.93 20.56
C ARG A 231 -7.05 -13.03 21.61
N LYS A 232 -6.36 -12.94 22.75
CA LYS A 232 -6.60 -13.85 23.87
C LYS A 232 -7.97 -13.48 24.48
N THR A 233 -8.87 -14.46 24.49
CA THR A 233 -10.18 -14.37 25.14
C THR A 233 -10.06 -14.49 26.64
#